data_AF-A0A4P8ZY30-F1
#
_entry.id   AF-A0A4P8ZY30-F1
#
_cell.length_a   1.000
_cell.length_b   1.000
_cell.length_c   1.000
_cell.angle_alpha   90.00
_cell.angle_beta   90.00
_cell.angle_gamma   90.00
#
_symmetry.space_group_name_H-M   'P 1'
#
loop_
_entity.id
_entity.type
_entity.pdbx_description
1 polymer ?
#
loop_
_entity_poly.entity_id
_entity_poly.type
_entity_poly.pdbx_seq_one_letter_code
_entity_poly.pdbx_strand_id
1 'polypeptide(L)'
;MKTTVVPAQVTTVEDRIIGKLGFSQIVLLMIPVFFSAGVFALLPPVMNGALYKYVLMTLSLMICGVLSVRVRGKIIALWLVTVLRYNLRPKYYLFNKNTTAFRDEYKSAPPEDEEATNQPTKKPQKLEKLDDASTIKTRQIIDDPAADVRFETDKRGGLHVRFTKVKR
;
A
#
# COMPACT_ATOMS: atom_id res chain seq x y z
N MET A 1 -32.90 -41.33 27.30
CA MET A 1 -31.60 -40.61 27.40
C MET A 1 -31.80 -39.38 28.27
N LYS A 2 -31.12 -39.29 29.42
CA LYS A 2 -31.18 -38.11 30.30
C LYS A 2 -30.20 -37.07 29.74
N THR A 3 -30.69 -35.98 29.18
CA THR A 3 -29.88 -34.85 28.76
C THR A 3 -29.60 -33.97 29.96
N THR A 4 -28.39 -34.02 30.49
CA THR A 4 -27.91 -33.05 31.48
C THR A 4 -27.61 -31.74 30.75
N VAL A 5 -28.49 -30.76 30.94
CA VAL A 5 -28.26 -29.39 30.47
C VAL A 5 -27.21 -28.78 31.39
N VAL A 6 -25.99 -28.61 30.88
CA VAL A 6 -24.94 -27.86 31.58
C VAL A 6 -25.41 -26.40 31.66
N PRO A 7 -25.49 -25.80 32.86
CA PRO A 7 -25.91 -24.42 32.97
C PRO A 7 -24.92 -23.54 32.19
N ALA A 8 -25.45 -22.65 31.35
CA ALA A 8 -24.63 -21.67 30.65
C ALA A 8 -23.81 -20.90 31.68
N GLN A 9 -22.50 -20.78 31.42
CA GLN A 9 -21.61 -19.98 32.26
C GLN A 9 -22.16 -18.56 32.34
N VAL A 10 -22.51 -18.11 33.55
CA VAL A 10 -22.90 -16.74 33.81
C VAL A 10 -21.61 -15.92 33.71
N THR A 11 -21.29 -15.44 32.52
CA THR A 11 -20.25 -14.43 32.36
C THR A 11 -20.76 -13.14 32.98
N THR A 12 -19.97 -12.57 33.88
CA THR A 12 -20.33 -11.27 34.46
C THR A 12 -20.30 -10.21 33.35
N VAL A 13 -20.95 -9.08 33.61
CA VAL A 13 -20.98 -7.96 32.65
C VAL A 13 -19.55 -7.49 32.32
N GLU A 14 -18.62 -7.64 33.25
CA GLU A 14 -17.20 -7.30 33.13
C GLU A 14 -16.48 -8.18 32.09
N ASP A 15 -16.66 -9.50 32.17
CA ASP A 15 -16.11 -10.46 31.20
C ASP A 15 -16.62 -10.16 29.78
N ARG A 16 -17.88 -9.71 29.65
CA ARG A 16 -18.47 -9.33 28.37
C ARG A 16 -17.88 -8.03 27.80
N ILE A 17 -17.49 -7.10 28.66
CA ILE A 17 -16.84 -5.84 28.26
C ILE A 17 -15.40 -6.12 27.81
N ILE A 18 -14.66 -6.90 28.59
CA ILE A 18 -13.27 -7.29 28.28
C ILE A 18 -13.23 -8.14 27.00
N GLY A 19 -14.18 -9.05 26.82
CA GLY A 19 -14.31 -9.87 25.60
C GLY A 19 -14.71 -9.10 24.34
N LYS A 20 -15.15 -7.83 24.45
CA LYS A 20 -15.45 -6.97 23.30
C LYS A 20 -14.25 -6.15 22.80
N LEU A 21 -13.19 -6.02 23.61
CA LEU A 21 -11.94 -5.41 23.21
C LEU A 21 -11.15 -6.39 22.33
N GLY A 22 -10.93 -6.04 21.07
CA GLY A 22 -10.12 -6.84 20.17
C GLY A 22 -8.65 -6.82 20.62
N PHE A 23 -7.94 -7.94 20.45
CA PHE A 23 -6.50 -8.03 20.73
C PHE A 23 -5.70 -6.86 20.11
N SER A 24 -6.00 -6.52 18.85
CA SER A 24 -5.35 -5.40 18.17
C SER A 24 -5.65 -4.03 18.79
N GLN A 25 -6.77 -3.84 19.48
CA GLN A 25 -7.08 -2.59 20.22
C GLN A 25 -6.27 -2.51 21.51
N ILE A 26 -6.13 -3.63 22.22
CA ILE A 26 -5.31 -3.72 23.44
C ILE A 26 -3.85 -3.42 23.11
N VAL A 27 -3.31 -4.04 22.05
CA VAL A 27 -1.94 -3.79 21.58
C VAL A 27 -1.79 -2.33 21.15
N LEU A 28 -2.76 -1.76 20.43
CA LEU A 28 -2.71 -0.36 20.01
C LEU A 28 -2.65 0.57 21.23
N LEU A 29 -3.49 0.36 22.24
CA LEU A 29 -3.54 1.15 23.48
C LEU A 29 -2.30 1.00 24.37
N MET A 30 -1.50 -0.05 24.17
CA MET A 30 -0.20 -0.19 24.86
C MET A 30 0.88 0.73 24.29
N ILE A 31 0.83 1.04 22.98
CA ILE A 31 1.82 1.90 22.32
C ILE A 31 2.02 3.26 23.02
N PRO A 32 0.97 4.05 23.34
CA PRO A 32 1.15 5.35 23.99
C PRO A 32 1.74 5.23 25.40
N VAL A 33 1.55 4.10 26.10
CA VAL A 33 2.15 3.86 27.42
C VAL A 33 3.67 3.72 27.29
N PHE A 34 4.13 2.86 26.39
CA PHE A 34 5.56 2.69 26.12
C PHE A 34 6.19 3.95 25.52
N PHE A 35 5.46 4.62 24.62
CA PHE A 35 5.91 5.88 24.03
C PHE A 35 6.05 6.97 25.08
N SER A 36 5.09 7.10 26.01
CA SER A 36 5.16 8.08 27.09
C SER A 36 6.32 7.79 28.05
N ALA A 37 6.55 6.52 28.39
CA ALA A 37 7.71 6.11 29.18
C ALA A 37 9.03 6.49 28.47
N GLY A 38 9.12 6.24 27.16
CA GLY A 38 10.26 6.65 26.34
C GLY A 38 10.46 8.17 26.32
N VAL A 39 9.39 8.94 26.11
CA VAL A 39 9.43 10.42 26.11
C VAL A 39 9.89 10.96 27.46
N PHE A 40 9.43 10.36 28.56
CA PHE A 40 9.83 10.77 29.90
C PHE A 40 11.32 10.52 30.17
N ALA A 41 11.81 9.34 29.76
CA ALA A 41 13.18 8.88 30.02
C ALA A 41 14.23 9.52 29.09
N LEU A 42 13.93 9.70 27.80
CA LEU A 42 14.91 10.10 26.79
C LEU A 42 14.93 11.61 26.51
N LEU A 43 13.81 12.34 26.62
CA LEU A 43 13.82 13.76 26.29
C LEU A 43 14.43 14.60 27.44
N PRO A 44 15.34 15.53 27.14
CA PRO A 44 15.85 16.49 28.13
C PRO A 44 14.79 17.55 28.46
N PRO A 45 14.49 17.89 29.72
CA PRO A 45 15.17 17.53 30.97
C PRO A 45 14.76 16.14 31.47
N VAL A 46 15.71 15.21 31.50
CA VAL A 46 15.47 13.81 31.88
C VAL A 46 14.88 13.71 33.28
N MET A 47 13.86 12.86 33.46
CA MET A 47 13.15 12.65 34.73
C MET A 47 12.50 13.89 35.39
N ASN A 48 12.55 15.06 34.75
CA ASN A 48 11.86 16.27 35.20
C ASN A 48 10.55 16.47 34.45
N GLY A 49 9.55 16.97 35.18
CA GLY A 49 8.22 17.27 34.68
C GLY A 49 8.19 18.58 33.90
N ALA A 50 8.55 18.55 32.62
CA ALA A 50 8.35 19.68 31.72
C ALA A 50 6.96 19.61 31.07
N LEU A 51 6.23 20.74 31.03
CA LEU A 51 4.87 20.82 30.49
C LEU A 51 4.77 20.29 29.05
N TYR A 52 5.75 20.58 28.20
CA TYR A 52 5.74 20.13 26.81
C TYR A 52 5.73 18.59 26.68
N LYS A 53 6.34 17.86 27.63
CA LYS A 53 6.35 16.39 27.64
C LYS A 53 4.96 15.85 27.92
N TYR A 54 4.27 16.41 28.91
CA TYR A 54 2.91 16.00 29.25
C TYR A 54 1.94 16.29 28.11
N VAL A 55 2.06 17.45 27.44
CA VAL A 55 1.28 17.76 26.23
C VAL A 55 1.51 16.70 25.15
N LEU A 56 2.76 16.29 24.90
CA LEU A 56 3.09 15.26 23.92
C LEU A 56 2.53 13.89 24.30
N MET A 57 2.59 13.51 25.58
CA MET A 57 2.02 12.26 26.10
C MET A 57 0.50 12.22 25.95
N THR A 58 -0.19 13.29 26.36
CA THR A 58 -1.64 13.41 26.24
C THR A 58 -2.09 13.39 24.79
N LEU A 59 -1.38 14.08 23.90
CA LEU A 59 -1.66 14.07 22.47
C LEU A 59 -1.51 12.68 21.88
N SER A 60 -0.43 11.97 22.21
CA SER A 60 -0.18 10.59 21.76
C SER A 60 -1.29 9.64 22.24
N LEU A 61 -1.71 9.77 23.50
CA LEU A 61 -2.81 8.99 24.07
C LEU A 61 -4.14 9.27 23.36
N MET A 62 -4.46 10.54 23.10
CA MET A 62 -5.68 10.93 22.38
C MET A 62 -5.70 10.37 20.95
N ILE A 63 -4.60 10.51 20.21
CA ILE A 63 -4.49 9.98 18.85
C ILE A 63 -4.69 8.46 18.86
N CYS A 64 -3.99 7.76 19.76
CA CYS A 64 -4.09 6.31 19.88
C CYS A 64 -5.51 5.87 20.29
N GLY A 65 -6.14 6.58 21.22
CA GLY A 65 -7.50 6.34 21.67
C GLY A 65 -8.50 6.44 20.52
N VAL A 66 -8.43 7.52 19.72
CA VAL A 66 -9.28 7.70 18.54
C VAL A 66 -9.05 6.60 17.50
N LEU A 67 -7.80 6.25 17.22
CA LEU A 67 -7.45 5.18 16.27
C LEU A 67 -7.93 3.79 16.73
N SER A 68 -8.06 3.57 18.04
CA SER A 68 -8.56 2.34 18.64
C SER A 68 -10.07 2.18 18.50
N VAL A 69 -10.82 3.25 18.26
CA VAL A 69 -12.29 3.18 18.12
C VAL A 69 -12.66 2.24 16.97
N ARG A 70 -13.52 1.27 17.28
CA ARG A 70 -14.04 0.31 16.32
C ARG A 70 -15.37 0.81 15.78
N VAL A 71 -15.41 1.17 14.50
CA VAL A 71 -16.65 1.56 13.82
C VAL A 71 -17.11 0.41 12.94
N ARG A 72 -18.37 -0.04 13.13
CA ARG A 72 -19.01 -1.10 12.32
C ARG A 72 -18.14 -2.37 12.13
N GLY A 73 -17.44 -2.78 13.17
CA GLY A 73 -16.64 -4.01 13.15
C GLY A 73 -15.21 -3.87 12.64
N LYS A 74 -14.81 -2.71 12.09
CA LYS A 74 -13.44 -2.44 11.60
C LYS A 74 -12.70 -1.46 12.53
N ILE A 75 -11.42 -1.71 12.76
CA ILE A 75 -10.57 -0.81 13.54
C ILE A 75 -10.15 0.35 12.64
N ILE A 76 -10.32 1.60 13.09
CA ILE A 76 -9.97 2.81 12.31
C ILE A 76 -8.51 2.80 11.90
N ALA A 77 -7.60 2.41 12.81
CA ALA A 77 -6.17 2.27 12.51
C ALA A 77 -5.92 1.37 11.29
N LEU A 78 -6.53 0.18 11.26
CA LEU A 78 -6.35 -0.76 10.16
C LEU A 78 -6.88 -0.21 8.83
N TRP A 79 -8.04 0.46 8.88
CA TRP A 79 -8.64 1.08 7.70
C TRP A 79 -7.77 2.22 7.16
N LEU A 80 -7.22 3.07 8.04
CA LEU A 80 -6.30 4.14 7.68
C LEU A 80 -5.04 3.60 7.02
N VAL A 81 -4.46 2.52 7.56
CA VAL A 81 -3.28 1.85 6.96
C VAL A 81 -3.60 1.32 5.56
N THR A 82 -4.78 0.76 5.34
CA THR A 82 -5.20 0.31 4.00
C THR A 82 -5.30 1.48 3.02
N VAL A 83 -5.92 2.60 3.41
CA VAL A 83 -6.03 3.80 2.56
C VAL A 83 -4.65 4.38 2.27
N LEU A 84 -3.77 4.46 3.26
CA LEU A 84 -2.41 4.96 3.09
C LEU A 84 -1.61 4.08 2.13
N ARG A 85 -1.65 2.76 2.29
CA ARG A 85 -0.99 1.82 1.35
C ARG A 85 -1.54 1.92 -0.06
N TYR A 86 -2.85 2.15 -0.19
CA TYR A 86 -3.47 2.37 -1.48
C TYR A 86 -2.97 3.66 -2.15
N ASN A 87 -2.83 4.74 -1.38
CA ASN A 87 -2.35 6.03 -1.90
C ASN A 87 -0.84 6.04 -2.19
N LEU A 88 -0.03 5.36 -1.37
CA LEU A 88 1.42 5.21 -1.59
C LEU A 88 1.78 4.24 -2.73
N ARG A 89 0.78 3.60 -3.35
CA ARG A 89 1.02 2.64 -4.42
C ARG A 89 1.71 3.33 -5.61
N PRO A 90 2.90 2.88 -6.03
CA PRO A 90 3.57 3.44 -7.19
C PRO A 90 2.73 3.17 -8.45
N LYS A 91 2.26 4.23 -9.10
CA LYS A 91 1.47 4.15 -10.34
C LYS A 91 2.35 3.90 -11.57
N TYR A 92 3.63 4.31 -11.50
CA TYR A 92 4.58 4.23 -12.60
C TYR A 92 5.70 3.26 -12.26
N TYR A 93 5.80 2.20 -13.05
CA TYR A 93 6.95 1.30 -13.02
C TYR A 93 7.93 1.76 -14.09
N LEU A 94 9.02 2.40 -13.68
CA LEU A 94 10.13 2.73 -14.57
C LEU A 94 10.99 1.48 -14.73
N PHE A 95 10.82 0.79 -15.86
CA PHE A 95 11.66 -0.37 -16.19
C PHE A 95 12.96 0.11 -16.84
N ASN A 96 13.99 0.34 -16.02
CA ASN A 96 15.31 0.71 -16.51
C ASN A 96 16.11 -0.55 -16.88
N LYS A 97 16.38 -0.77 -18.17
CA LYS A 97 17.19 -1.92 -18.64
C LYS A 97 18.68 -1.81 -18.32
N ASN A 98 19.14 -0.63 -17.93
CA ASN A 98 20.54 -0.36 -17.58
C ASN A 98 20.82 -0.51 -16.08
N THR A 99 19.84 -0.98 -15.29
CA THR A 99 20.07 -1.30 -13.88
C THR A 99 20.58 -2.73 -13.73
N THR A 100 21.58 -2.91 -12.87
CA THR A 100 22.09 -4.21 -12.43
C THR A 100 21.29 -4.76 -11.23
N ALA A 101 20.38 -3.98 -10.66
CA ALA A 101 19.50 -4.43 -9.59
C ALA A 101 18.67 -5.64 -10.06
N PHE A 102 18.66 -6.71 -9.25
CA PHE A 102 17.98 -7.98 -9.52
C PHE A 102 18.52 -8.79 -10.71
N ARG A 103 19.73 -8.51 -11.21
CA ARG A 103 20.44 -9.44 -12.08
C ARG A 103 21.31 -10.34 -11.22
N ASP A 104 21.13 -11.65 -11.37
CA ASP A 104 22.12 -12.60 -10.89
C ASP A 104 23.39 -12.42 -11.74
N GLU A 105 24.47 -11.95 -11.11
CA GLU A 105 25.79 -11.87 -11.74
C GLU A 105 26.33 -13.29 -11.91
N TYR A 106 25.91 -13.95 -12.99
CA TYR A 106 26.56 -15.17 -13.41
C TYR A 106 27.96 -14.81 -13.90
N LYS A 107 28.99 -15.32 -13.20
CA LYS A 107 30.38 -15.24 -13.62
C LYS A 107 30.49 -15.92 -14.98
N SER A 108 30.58 -15.14 -16.06
CA SER A 108 30.72 -15.66 -17.42
C SER A 108 31.94 -16.57 -17.48
N ALA A 109 31.74 -17.84 -17.82
CA ALA A 109 32.84 -18.68 -18.29
C ALA A 109 33.39 -18.07 -19.59
N PRO A 110 34.71 -18.21 -19.88
CA PRO A 110 35.30 -17.72 -21.12
C PRO A 110 34.55 -18.28 -22.35
N PRO A 111 34.39 -17.48 -23.41
CA PRO A 111 33.68 -17.92 -24.62
C PRO A 111 34.44 -19.09 -25.28
N GLU A 112 33.77 -20.23 -25.41
CA GLU A 112 34.13 -21.23 -26.42
C GLU A 112 33.59 -20.73 -27.77
N ASP A 113 34.43 -20.86 -28.78
CA ASP A 113 34.23 -20.34 -30.13
C ASP A 113 33.04 -21.05 -30.81
N GLU A 114 31.92 -20.35 -31.00
CA GLU A 114 30.81 -20.84 -31.82
C GLU A 114 30.86 -20.21 -33.23
N GLU A 115 31.01 -21.09 -34.20
CA GLU A 115 31.10 -20.83 -35.63
C GLU A 115 29.89 -20.08 -36.20
N ALA A 116 30.17 -19.14 -37.11
CA ALA A 116 29.18 -18.32 -37.78
C ALA A 116 28.27 -19.14 -38.72
N THR A 117 27.00 -19.31 -38.34
CA THR A 117 25.94 -19.72 -39.28
C THR A 117 25.12 -18.51 -39.72
N ASN A 118 25.28 -18.15 -41.00
CA ASN A 118 24.53 -17.09 -41.67
C ASN A 118 23.07 -17.51 -41.91
N GLN A 119 22.10 -16.76 -41.38
CA GLN A 119 20.71 -16.78 -41.86
C GLN A 119 20.21 -15.34 -42.12
N PRO A 120 19.42 -15.11 -43.18
CA PRO A 120 19.00 -13.77 -43.60
C PRO A 120 17.95 -13.19 -42.65
N THR A 121 18.30 -12.09 -41.99
CA THR A 121 17.46 -11.39 -41.02
C THR A 121 16.35 -10.58 -41.73
N LYS A 122 15.10 -11.01 -41.60
CA LYS A 122 13.92 -10.19 -41.96
C LYS A 122 13.87 -9.01 -40.99
N LYS A 123 14.07 -7.78 -41.47
CA LYS A 123 14.08 -6.56 -40.63
C LYS A 123 12.74 -6.43 -39.88
N PRO A 124 12.72 -6.48 -38.53
CA PRO A 124 11.52 -6.12 -37.80
C PRO A 124 11.30 -4.61 -37.94
N GLN A 125 10.09 -4.21 -38.35
CA GLN A 125 9.67 -2.81 -38.28
C GLN A 125 9.83 -2.33 -36.84
N LYS A 126 10.74 -1.38 -36.64
CA LYS A 126 11.02 -0.75 -35.35
C LYS A 126 9.79 0.09 -35.00
N LEU A 127 8.91 -0.45 -34.16
CA LEU A 127 7.91 0.37 -33.48
C LEU A 127 8.67 1.47 -32.74
N GLU A 128 8.44 2.71 -33.15
CA GLU A 128 9.06 3.87 -32.54
C GLU A 128 8.54 3.97 -31.11
N LYS A 129 9.38 3.52 -30.16
CA LYS A 129 9.07 3.59 -28.75
C LYS A 129 8.99 5.06 -28.37
N LEU A 130 7.79 5.50 -28.03
CA LEU A 130 7.54 6.82 -27.46
C LEU A 130 8.42 6.99 -26.22
N ASP A 131 9.10 8.14 -26.16
CA ASP A 131 9.89 8.60 -25.03
C ASP A 131 9.09 8.51 -23.72
N ASP A 132 9.76 8.24 -22.60
CA ASP A 132 9.10 7.97 -21.31
C ASP A 132 8.19 9.14 -20.88
N ALA A 133 8.62 10.38 -21.15
CA ALA A 133 7.84 11.57 -20.89
C ALA A 133 6.55 11.64 -21.74
N SER A 134 6.63 11.21 -23.00
CA SER A 134 5.48 11.16 -23.91
C SER A 134 4.51 10.01 -23.57
N THR A 135 5.03 8.89 -23.05
CA THR A 135 4.22 7.79 -22.51
C THR A 135 3.43 8.22 -21.28
N ILE A 136 4.08 8.97 -20.37
CA ILE A 136 3.42 9.51 -19.17
C ILE A 136 2.32 10.50 -19.54
N LYS A 137 2.59 11.44 -20.46
CA LYS A 137 1.58 12.41 -20.94
C LYS A 137 0.39 11.73 -21.63
N THR A 138 0.64 10.76 -22.50
CA THR A 138 -0.43 10.04 -23.20
C THR A 138 -1.29 9.25 -22.22
N ARG A 139 -0.67 8.58 -21.22
CA ARG A 139 -1.42 7.87 -20.18
C ARG A 139 -2.19 8.80 -19.26
N GLN A 140 -1.67 9.99 -18.98
CA GLN A 140 -2.39 11.02 -18.22
C GLN A 140 -3.65 11.50 -18.96
N ILE A 141 -3.61 11.60 -20.29
CA ILE A 141 -4.79 11.94 -21.11
C ILE A 141 -5.79 10.79 -21.16
N ILE A 142 -5.33 9.53 -21.18
CA ILE A 142 -6.22 8.35 -21.17
C ILE A 142 -6.90 8.17 -19.80
N ASP A 143 -6.18 8.43 -18.71
CA ASP A 143 -6.71 8.33 -17.34
C ASP A 143 -7.54 9.56 -16.92
N ASP A 144 -7.60 10.62 -17.73
CA ASP A 144 -8.38 11.82 -17.45
C ASP A 144 -9.89 11.52 -17.64
N PRO A 145 -10.70 11.52 -16.56
CA PRO A 145 -12.14 11.26 -16.68
C PRO A 145 -12.89 12.36 -17.46
N ALA A 146 -12.24 13.49 -17.78
CA ALA A 146 -12.78 14.52 -18.66
C ALA A 146 -12.60 14.22 -20.17
N ALA A 147 -11.76 13.24 -20.51
CA ALA A 147 -11.58 12.75 -21.88
C ALA A 147 -12.44 11.49 -22.07
N ASP A 148 -13.50 11.56 -22.88
CA ASP A 148 -14.28 10.38 -23.26
C ASP A 148 -13.46 9.57 -24.28
N VAL A 149 -12.66 8.62 -23.78
CA VAL A 149 -11.85 7.71 -24.60
C VAL A 149 -12.66 6.45 -24.88
N ARG A 150 -13.05 6.26 -26.15
CA ARG A 150 -13.78 5.08 -26.61
C ARG A 150 -12.90 4.22 -27.50
N PHE A 151 -12.82 2.93 -27.16
CA PHE A 151 -12.18 1.90 -27.96
C PHE A 151 -13.26 1.09 -28.66
N GLU A 152 -13.36 1.21 -29.98
CA GLU A 152 -14.26 0.40 -30.81
C GLU A 152 -13.41 -0.61 -31.60
N THR A 153 -13.72 -1.90 -31.44
CA THR A 153 -13.08 -2.98 -32.20
C THR A 153 -14.00 -3.40 -33.35
N ASP A 154 -13.49 -3.44 -34.58
CA ASP A 154 -14.25 -3.97 -35.72
C ASP A 154 -14.23 -5.51 -35.77
N LYS A 155 -15.21 -6.11 -36.43
CA LYS A 155 -15.32 -7.58 -36.64
C LYS A 155 -14.13 -8.16 -37.40
N ARG A 156 -13.33 -7.32 -38.07
CA ARG A 156 -12.09 -7.69 -38.77
C ARG A 156 -10.81 -7.51 -37.94
N GLY A 157 -10.94 -7.17 -36.64
CA GLY A 157 -9.80 -7.03 -35.73
C GLY A 157 -9.09 -5.68 -35.76
N GLY A 158 -9.66 -4.66 -36.41
CA GLY A 158 -9.16 -3.29 -36.36
C GLY A 158 -9.55 -2.60 -35.05
N LEU A 159 -8.61 -1.87 -34.44
CA LEU A 159 -8.86 -1.05 -33.23
C LEU A 159 -8.99 0.42 -33.62
N HIS A 160 -10.19 0.98 -33.44
CA HIS A 160 -10.46 2.39 -33.62
C HIS A 160 -10.51 3.09 -32.25
N VAL A 161 -9.72 4.15 -32.10
CA VAL A 161 -9.67 4.96 -30.88
C VAL A 161 -10.24 6.35 -31.19
N ARG A 162 -11.29 6.76 -30.47
CA ARG A 162 -11.88 8.11 -30.57
C ARG A 162 -11.62 8.87 -29.28
N PHE A 163 -11.10 10.09 -29.42
CA PHE A 163 -10.94 11.05 -28.33
C PHE A 163 -11.97 12.17 -28.48
N THR A 164 -12.93 12.24 -27.57
CA THR A 164 -13.89 13.35 -27.53
C THR A 164 -13.58 14.21 -26.31
N LYS A 165 -13.12 15.44 -26.54
CA LYS A 165 -12.91 16.42 -25.47
C LYS A 165 -14.28 16.95 -25.06
N VAL A 166 -14.77 16.56 -23.89
CA VAL A 166 -16.02 17.11 -23.36
C VAL A 166 -15.74 18.54 -22.90
N LYS A 167 -16.29 19.53 -23.62
CA LYS A 167 -16.17 20.95 -23.25
C LYS A 167 -17.12 21.19 -22.08
N ARG A 168 -16.57 21.52 -20.91
CA ARG A 168 -17.33 22.04 -19.78
C ARG A 168 -17.27 23.56 -19.76
#